data_AF-A0A1B1UBW4-F1
#
_entry.id   AF-A0A1B1UBW4-F1
#
_cell.length_a   1.000
_cell.length_b   1.000
_cell.length_c   1.000
_cell.angle_alpha   90.00
_cell.angle_beta   90.00
_cell.angle_gamma   90.00
#
_symmetry.space_group_name_H-M   'P 1'
#
loop_
_entity.id
_entity.type
_entity.pdbx_description
1 polymer ?
#
loop_
_entity_poly.entity_id
_entity_poly.type
_entity_poly.pdbx_seq_one_letter_code
_entity_poly.pdbx_strand_id
1 'polypeptide(L)'
;MSATCRRCPGVFPDYPAPVIRNASAERELVLMRWGMLPPPRTGGPPVTNIRNTTSPHWRGWLKPENRCLVPFNSFAEYASEPNPETKKKDVIWFAINDDRPLTCFAGIWTEFKGDRGTKSKQSQARIWSMAF
;
A
#
# COMPACT_ATOMS: atom_id res chain seq x y z
N MET A 1 -3.41 8.24 -26.34
CA MET A 1 -4.35 7.23 -25.83
C MET A 1 -4.48 7.43 -24.32
N SER A 2 -5.63 7.89 -23.83
CA SER A 2 -5.83 8.09 -22.38
C SER A 2 -6.19 6.75 -21.75
N ALA A 3 -5.28 6.17 -20.96
CA ALA A 3 -5.60 4.99 -20.15
C ALA A 3 -6.50 5.43 -18.99
N THR A 4 -7.80 5.19 -19.11
CA THR A 4 -8.75 5.50 -18.04
C THR A 4 -8.56 4.49 -16.90
N CYS A 5 -7.84 4.87 -15.85
CA CYS A 5 -7.80 4.09 -14.61
C CYS A 5 -9.21 4.06 -14.00
N ARG A 6 -9.75 2.86 -13.73
CA ARG A 6 -11.03 2.75 -13.03
C ARG A 6 -10.90 3.34 -11.64
N ARG A 7 -11.94 4.04 -11.19
CA ARG A 7 -12.05 4.51 -9.79
C ARG A 7 -12.06 3.29 -8.87
N CYS A 8 -11.18 3.29 -7.86
CA CYS A 8 -11.10 2.24 -6.85
C CYS A 8 -11.56 2.78 -5.48
N PRO A 9 -12.87 2.80 -5.18
CA PRO A 9 -13.33 3.15 -3.84
C PRO A 9 -13.01 2.01 -2.86
N GLY A 10 -12.62 2.36 -1.63
CA GLY A 10 -12.43 1.38 -0.54
C GLY A 10 -11.29 0.39 -0.78
N VAL A 11 -10.06 0.89 -0.83
CA VAL A 11 -8.85 0.05 -0.89
C VAL A 11 -8.48 -0.39 0.52
N PHE A 12 -8.41 -1.71 0.74
CA PHE A 12 -8.10 -2.31 2.05
C PHE A 12 -6.81 -3.15 1.99
N PRO A 13 -6.18 -3.46 3.14
CA PRO A 13 -5.04 -4.36 3.20
C PRO A 13 -5.31 -5.68 2.48
N ASP A 14 -4.30 -6.18 1.75
CA ASP A 14 -4.35 -7.36 0.89
C ASP A 14 -5.20 -7.23 -0.39
N TYR A 15 -5.82 -6.06 -0.67
CA TYR A 15 -6.51 -5.83 -1.94
C TYR A 15 -5.56 -5.27 -3.01
N PRO A 16 -5.84 -5.48 -4.32
CA PRO A 16 -5.17 -4.77 -5.39
C PRO A 16 -5.47 -3.27 -5.34
N ALA A 17 -4.45 -2.45 -5.56
CA ALA A 17 -4.56 -0.99 -5.64
C ALA A 17 -3.74 -0.46 -6.83
N PRO A 18 -4.16 0.66 -7.45
CA PRO A 18 -3.38 1.33 -8.47
C PRO A 18 -2.08 1.88 -7.86
N VAL A 19 -0.95 1.58 -8.49
CA VAL A 19 0.39 2.00 -8.08
C VAL A 19 1.16 2.44 -9.31
N ILE A 20 1.80 3.61 -9.24
CA ILE A 20 2.69 4.11 -10.29
C ILE A 20 4.12 3.71 -9.91
N ARG A 21 4.81 2.99 -10.78
CA ARG A 21 6.21 2.59 -10.56
C ARG A 21 7.09 2.97 -11.74
N ASN A 22 8.41 2.97 -11.52
CA ASN A 22 9.38 3.01 -12.59
C ASN A 22 9.38 1.68 -13.37
N ALA A 23 9.35 1.77 -14.70
CA ALA A 23 9.72 0.73 -15.64
C ALA A 23 11.01 1.16 -16.38
N SER A 24 11.54 0.32 -17.26
CA SER A 24 12.87 0.51 -17.88
C SER A 24 13.08 1.88 -18.54
N ALA A 25 12.06 2.42 -19.21
CA ALA A 25 12.14 3.71 -19.91
C ALA A 25 10.99 4.68 -19.58
N GLU A 26 9.96 4.22 -18.85
CA GLU A 26 8.73 4.98 -18.59
C GLU A 26 8.20 4.70 -17.19
N ARG A 27 7.16 5.44 -16.79
CA ARG A 27 6.37 5.14 -15.60
C ARG A 27 5.13 4.37 -16.01
N GLU A 28 4.84 3.28 -15.32
CA GLU A 28 3.61 2.51 -15.55
C GLU A 28 2.67 2.60 -14.35
N LEU A 29 1.37 2.64 -14.63
CA LEU A 29 0.31 2.46 -13.65
C LEU A 29 -0.14 1.01 -13.69
N VAL A 30 0.02 0.30 -12.58
CA VAL A 30 -0.34 -1.13 -12.48
C VAL A 30 -1.05 -1.43 -11.17
N LEU A 31 -1.81 -2.53 -11.16
CA LEU A 31 -2.41 -3.03 -9.94
C LEU A 31 -1.39 -3.88 -9.16
N MET A 32 -1.20 -3.55 -7.89
CA MET A 32 -0.35 -4.30 -6.96
C MET A 32 -1.09 -4.53 -5.64
N ARG A 33 -0.75 -5.62 -4.94
CA ARG A 33 -1.42 -5.97 -3.69
C ARG A 33 -0.80 -5.24 -2.49
N TRP A 34 -1.63 -4.58 -1.68
CA TRP A 34 -1.17 -3.83 -0.52
C TRP A 34 -0.79 -4.77 0.65
N GLY A 35 0.49 -4.77 1.02
CA GLY A 35 1.08 -5.56 2.09
C GLY A 35 2.34 -6.29 1.66
N MET A 36 3.53 -5.76 1.99
CA MET A 36 4.80 -6.46 1.85
C MET A 36 4.98 -7.54 2.93
N LEU A 37 5.88 -8.50 2.70
CA LEU A 37 6.13 -9.54 3.67
C LEU A 37 6.82 -9.01 4.94
N PRO A 38 6.40 -9.50 6.12
CA PRO A 38 7.08 -9.17 7.37
C PRO A 38 8.47 -9.81 7.43
N PRO A 39 9.34 -9.38 8.36
CA PRO A 39 10.62 -10.03 8.60
C PRO A 39 10.43 -11.53 8.87
N PRO A 40 11.16 -12.43 8.19
CA PRO A 40 10.98 -13.88 8.33
C PRO A 40 11.11 -14.38 9.77
N ARG A 41 12.01 -13.75 10.54
CA ARG A 41 12.28 -14.11 11.95
C ARG A 41 11.10 -13.83 12.86
N THR A 42 10.37 -12.73 12.65
CA THR A 42 9.21 -12.35 13.49
C THR A 42 7.91 -12.94 12.95
N GLY A 43 7.84 -13.16 11.63
CA GLY A 43 6.58 -13.50 10.97
C GLY A 43 5.53 -12.40 11.15
N GLY A 44 4.27 -12.75 10.97
CA GLY A 44 3.12 -11.85 11.18
C GLY A 44 2.29 -11.61 9.91
N PRO A 45 1.29 -10.71 10.00
CA PRO A 45 0.49 -10.32 8.84
C PRO A 45 1.33 -9.51 7.84
N PRO A 46 0.88 -9.39 6.58
CA PRO A 46 1.47 -8.46 5.62
C PRO A 46 1.59 -7.05 6.19
N VAL A 47 2.74 -6.43 6.00
CA VAL A 47 3.07 -5.09 6.50
C VAL A 47 2.49 -4.05 5.56
N THR A 48 1.53 -3.24 6.00
CA THR A 48 0.92 -2.19 5.16
C THR A 48 1.70 -0.88 5.16
N ASN A 49 2.40 -0.58 6.27
CA ASN A 49 3.15 0.65 6.52
C ASN A 49 4.56 0.36 7.03
N ILE A 50 5.59 0.85 6.36
CA ILE A 50 7.00 0.73 6.72
C ILE A 50 7.44 2.03 7.40
N ARG A 51 7.52 2.00 8.74
CA ARG A 51 7.91 3.15 9.58
C ARG A 51 9.40 3.29 9.82
N ASN A 52 10.13 2.17 9.78
CA ASN A 52 11.57 2.15 10.00
C ASN A 52 12.29 1.62 8.76
N THR A 53 12.58 2.53 7.83
CA THR A 53 13.32 2.23 6.60
C THR A 53 14.79 1.87 6.86
N THR A 54 15.34 2.17 8.04
CA THR A 54 16.73 1.78 8.41
C THR A 54 16.87 0.30 8.76
N SER A 55 15.76 -0.41 8.98
CA SER A 55 15.78 -1.84 9.29
C SER A 55 16.49 -2.65 8.19
N PRO A 56 17.41 -3.57 8.54
CA PRO A 56 18.07 -4.45 7.58
C PRO A 56 17.13 -5.21 6.67
N HIS A 57 15.91 -5.52 7.15
CA HIS A 57 14.89 -6.24 6.38
C HIS A 57 14.52 -5.52 5.09
N TRP A 58 14.41 -4.19 5.11
CA TRP A 58 13.95 -3.42 3.95
C TRP A 58 15.06 -3.05 2.97
N ARG A 59 16.33 -3.19 3.37
CA ARG A 59 17.51 -2.67 2.64
C ARG A 59 17.55 -3.10 1.18
N GLY A 60 17.11 -4.32 0.87
CA GLY A 60 17.07 -4.85 -0.49
C GLY A 60 16.13 -4.09 -1.44
N TRP A 61 15.15 -3.36 -0.90
CA TRP A 61 14.08 -2.69 -1.64
C TRP A 61 14.07 -1.16 -1.48
N LEU A 62 15.15 -0.55 -0.97
CA LEU A 62 15.24 0.92 -0.84
C LEU A 62 15.78 1.62 -2.09
N LYS A 63 16.19 0.84 -3.10
CA LYS A 63 16.72 1.36 -4.36
C LYS A 63 15.61 1.99 -5.21
N PRO A 64 15.93 2.93 -6.13
CA PRO A 64 14.93 3.61 -6.96
C PRO A 64 13.99 2.70 -7.75
N GLU A 65 14.42 1.50 -8.11
CA GLU A 65 13.64 0.53 -8.89
C GLU A 65 12.45 -0.04 -8.09
N ASN A 66 12.58 -0.06 -6.77
CA ASN A 66 11.55 -0.53 -5.84
C ASN A 66 10.66 0.60 -5.31
N ARG A 67 10.83 1.84 -5.78
CA ARG A 67 9.98 2.96 -5.38
C ARG A 67 8.72 3.01 -6.22
N CYS A 68 7.63 3.42 -5.58
CA CYS A 68 6.37 3.67 -6.24
C CYS A 68 5.61 4.83 -5.61
N LEU A 69 4.67 5.39 -6.36
CA LEU A 69 3.70 6.37 -5.91
C LEU A 69 2.33 5.70 -5.84
N VAL A 70 1.63 5.89 -4.73
CA VAL A 70 0.32 5.28 -4.46
C VAL A 70 -0.72 6.38 -4.52
N PRO A 71 -1.46 6.52 -5.63
CA PRO A 71 -2.39 7.63 -5.80
C PRO A 71 -3.59 7.52 -4.87
N PHE A 72 -3.98 8.62 -4.23
CA PHE A 72 -5.17 8.71 -3.41
C PHE A 72 -5.79 10.11 -3.46
N ASN A 73 -7.06 10.20 -3.08
CA ASN A 73 -7.80 11.47 -2.90
C ASN A 73 -8.22 11.71 -1.45
N SER A 74 -8.45 10.63 -0.69
CA SER A 74 -8.64 10.63 0.76
C SER A 74 -8.22 9.29 1.35
N PHE A 75 -7.82 9.28 2.61
CA PHE A 75 -7.52 8.07 3.39
C PHE A 75 -8.22 8.14 4.74
N ALA A 76 -8.26 7.01 5.44
CA ALA A 76 -8.96 6.90 6.71
C ALA A 76 -8.05 6.35 7.80
N GLU A 77 -8.20 6.86 9.02
CA GLU A 77 -7.61 6.32 10.23
C GLU A 77 -8.70 6.15 11.29
N TYR A 78 -8.47 5.24 12.23
CA TYR A 78 -9.36 5.12 13.38
C TYR A 78 -9.11 6.27 14.35
N ALA A 79 -10.18 6.78 14.94
CA ALA A 79 -10.10 7.73 16.04
C ALA A 79 -9.19 7.19 17.17
N SER A 80 -8.46 8.09 17.82
CA SER A 80 -7.58 7.74 18.93
C SER A 80 -8.36 7.09 20.06
N GLU A 81 -9.51 7.68 20.41
CA GLU A 81 -10.41 7.20 21.46
C GLU A 81 -11.65 6.52 20.87
N PRO A 82 -12.19 5.47 21.52
CA PRO A 82 -13.47 4.89 21.16
C PRO A 82 -14.61 5.90 21.39
N ASN A 83 -15.62 5.83 20.52
CA ASN A 83 -16.86 6.55 20.69
C ASN A 83 -17.52 6.19 22.04
N PRO A 84 -17.91 7.17 22.88
CA PRO A 84 -18.48 6.90 24.21
C PRO A 84 -19.77 6.08 24.18
N GLU A 85 -20.57 6.17 23.11
CA GLU A 85 -21.84 5.46 22.96
C GLU A 85 -21.64 4.08 22.36
N THR A 86 -20.94 3.99 21.21
CA THR A 86 -20.80 2.72 20.47
C THR A 86 -19.68 1.83 21.00
N LYS A 87 -18.77 2.38 21.82
CA LYS A 87 -17.53 1.75 22.31
C LYS A 87 -16.58 1.28 21.21
N LYS A 88 -16.80 1.69 19.96
CA LYS A 88 -15.94 1.41 18.79
C LYS A 88 -15.21 2.66 18.37
N LYS A 89 -14.04 2.51 17.74
CA LYS A 89 -13.33 3.64 17.15
C LYS A 89 -14.02 4.08 15.87
N ASP A 90 -14.37 5.36 15.80
CA ASP A 90 -14.91 5.95 14.59
C ASP A 90 -13.84 6.00 13.49
N VAL A 91 -14.29 5.97 12.23
CA VAL A 91 -13.41 6.09 11.07
C VAL A 91 -13.36 7.56 10.66
N ILE A 92 -12.18 8.17 10.77
CA ILE A 92 -11.95 9.57 10.43
C ILE A 92 -11.31 9.62 9.04
N TRP A 93 -11.90 10.42 8.14
CA TRP A 93 -11.40 10.61 6.78
C TRP A 93 -10.57 11.87 6.68
N PHE A 94 -9.41 11.74 6.05
CA PHE A 94 -8.45 12.81 5.78
C PHE A 94 -8.31 13.00 4.27
N ALA A 95 -8.18 14.26 3.86
CA ALA A 95 -7.84 14.67 2.50
C ALA A 95 -6.89 15.87 2.58
N ILE A 96 -6.26 16.24 1.47
CA ILE A 96 -5.40 17.43 1.42
C ILE A 96 -6.22 18.71 1.72
N ASN A 97 -7.43 18.79 1.16
CA ASN A 97 -8.43 19.82 1.41
C ASN A 97 -9.82 19.30 0.94
N ASP A 98 -10.84 20.15 1.01
CA ASP A 98 -12.22 19.79 0.65
C ASP A 98 -12.41 19.39 -0.82
N ASP A 99 -11.55 19.88 -1.72
CA ASP A 99 -11.58 19.53 -3.16
C ASP A 99 -11.06 18.11 -3.42
N ARG A 100 -10.41 17.47 -2.43
CA ARG A 100 -9.83 16.12 -2.51
C ARG A 100 -8.97 15.89 -3.77
N PRO A 101 -7.98 16.75 -4.04
CA PRO A 101 -7.13 16.61 -5.22
C PRO A 101 -6.37 15.28 -5.20
N LEU A 102 -6.04 14.78 -6.38
CA LEU A 102 -5.19 13.60 -6.51
C LEU A 102 -3.80 13.91 -5.96
N THR A 103 -3.36 13.11 -5.00
CA THR A 103 -2.01 13.14 -4.42
C THR A 103 -1.48 11.71 -4.32
N CYS A 104 -0.32 11.50 -3.71
CA CYS A 104 0.32 10.19 -3.60
C CYS A 104 0.96 9.97 -2.23
N PHE A 105 0.86 8.75 -1.72
CA PHE A 105 1.79 8.26 -0.71
C PHE A 105 3.07 7.75 -1.38
N ALA A 106 4.20 7.86 -0.68
CA ALA A 106 5.41 7.15 -1.04
C ALA A 106 5.26 5.66 -0.69
N GLY A 107 5.65 4.78 -1.60
CA GLY A 107 5.60 3.34 -1.39
C GLY A 107 6.87 2.63 -1.83
N ILE A 108 7.08 1.45 -1.25
CA ILE A 108 8.10 0.48 -1.63
C ILE A 108 7.39 -0.75 -2.19
N TRP A 109 7.90 -1.33 -3.28
CA TRP A 109 7.32 -2.48 -3.94
C TRP A 109 8.37 -3.52 -4.34
N THR A 110 7.93 -4.78 -4.49
CA THR A 110 8.75 -5.87 -5.03
C THR A 110 7.88 -6.89 -5.76
N GLU A 111 8.50 -7.71 -6.60
CA GLU A 111 7.93 -8.97 -7.01
C GLU A 111 8.01 -9.98 -5.86
N PHE A 112 6.95 -10.77 -5.71
CA PHE A 112 6.89 -11.87 -4.76
C PHE A 112 6.55 -13.17 -5.47
N LYS A 113 7.33 -14.20 -5.16
CA LYS A 113 7.13 -15.58 -5.59
C LYS A 113 6.98 -16.44 -4.33
N GLY A 114 5.77 -16.90 -4.05
CA GLY A 114 5.47 -17.75 -2.90
C GLY A 114 4.00 -17.74 -2.51
N ASP A 115 3.64 -18.53 -1.50
CA ASP A 115 2.28 -18.65 -0.98
C ASP A 115 2.04 -17.69 0.18
N ARG A 116 0.96 -16.91 0.10
CA ARG A 116 0.46 -16.04 1.18
C ARG A 116 -0.68 -16.72 1.95
N GLY A 117 -0.40 -17.85 2.62
CA GLY A 117 -1.34 -18.50 3.54
C GLY A 117 -2.70 -18.93 2.92
N THR A 118 -3.68 -19.24 3.77
CA THR A 118 -4.89 -20.07 3.50
C THR A 118 -5.95 -19.51 2.53
N LYS A 119 -5.63 -18.51 1.71
CA LYS A 119 -6.39 -18.22 0.48
C LYS A 119 -5.43 -18.20 -0.70
N SER A 120 -4.89 -19.39 -0.99
CA SER A 120 -3.97 -19.64 -2.09
C SER A 120 -4.67 -19.43 -3.44
N LYS A 121 -4.22 -18.41 -4.14
CA LYS A 121 -3.91 -18.57 -5.56
C LYS A 121 -2.47 -18.12 -5.74
N GLN A 122 -1.58 -19.07 -6.01
CA GLN A 122 -0.24 -18.79 -6.51
C GLN A 122 -0.40 -17.87 -7.72
N SER A 123 0.00 -16.63 -7.54
CA SER A 123 0.16 -15.67 -8.61
C SER A 123 1.47 -14.96 -8.29
N GLN A 124 2.33 -14.80 -9.29
CA GLN A 124 3.44 -13.87 -9.20
C GLN A 124 2.83 -12.52 -8.82
N ALA A 125 2.94 -12.16 -7.55
CA ALA A 125 2.22 -11.05 -6.99
C ALA A 125 3.20 -9.89 -6.88
N ARG A 126 2.85 -8.75 -7.48
CA ARG A 126 3.51 -7.49 -7.17
C ARG A 126 2.91 -6.99 -5.86
N ILE A 127 3.77 -6.73 -4.88
CA ILE A 127 3.36 -6.36 -3.52
C ILE A 127 4.00 -5.05 -3.13
N TRP A 128 3.29 -4.23 -2.37
CA TRP A 128 3.75 -2.90 -1.98
C TRP A 128 3.27 -2.50 -0.59
N SER A 129 3.98 -1.56 0.04
CA SER A 129 3.61 -0.95 1.31
C SER A 129 3.88 0.55 1.26
N MET A 130 3.11 1.35 2.00
CA MET A 130 3.45 2.75 2.21
C MET A 130 4.71 2.86 3.05
N ALA A 131 5.53 3.87 2.80
CA ALA A 131 6.78 4.11 3.51
C ALA A 131 6.85 5.56 3.99
N PHE A 132 6.70 5.75 5.31
CA PHE A 132 6.73 7.04 6.00
C PHE A 132 7.00 6.84 7.50
#